data_AF-A0A2K8T0V7-F1
#
_entry.id   AF-A0A2K8T0V7-F1
#
_cell.length_a   1.000
_cell.length_b   1.000
_cell.length_c   1.000
_cell.angle_alpha   90.00
_cell.angle_beta   90.00
_cell.angle_gamma   90.00
#
_symmetry.space_group_name_H-M   'P 1'
#
loop_
_entity.id
_entity.type
_entity.pdbx_description
1 polymer ?
#
loop_
_entity_poly.entity_id
_entity_poly.type
_entity_poly.pdbx_seq_one_letter_code
_entity_poly.pdbx_strand_id
1 'polypeptide(L)'
;MTAITDLSWQQLETASGLNNLIILDSANGLTLRLSALTTAAVSTKNDKGVVQALYKLRELAALAQITANQNAVIGERLAAFPQSSTGTAVNGYVLTSGLIITKTPLQTNGILGANN
;
A
#
# COMPACT_ATOMS: atom_id res chain seq x y z
N MET A 1 17.68 -5.15 17.90
CA MET A 1 17.20 -5.12 16.50
C MET A 1 16.53 -3.78 16.29
N THR A 2 16.68 -3.14 15.14
CA THR A 2 16.08 -1.81 14.88
C THR A 2 14.57 -1.96 14.70
N ALA A 3 13.76 -1.24 15.49
CA ALA A 3 12.31 -1.25 15.36
C ALA A 3 11.90 -0.81 13.95
N ILE A 4 10.96 -1.55 13.34
CA ILE A 4 10.42 -1.18 12.02
C ILE A 4 9.51 0.02 12.24
N THR A 5 9.90 1.17 11.68
CA THR A 5 9.16 2.42 11.85
C THR A 5 8.16 2.68 10.73
N ASP A 6 8.35 2.05 9.57
CA ASP A 6 7.47 2.14 8.41
C ASP A 6 7.69 0.96 7.44
N LEU A 7 6.76 0.78 6.50
CA LEU A 7 6.94 -0.12 5.37
C LEU A 7 7.96 0.44 4.38
N SER A 8 8.90 -0.41 3.98
CA SER A 8 9.80 -0.10 2.88
C SER A 8 9.15 -0.38 1.52
N TRP A 9 9.57 0.35 0.49
CA TRP A 9 9.18 0.10 -0.90
C TRP A 9 9.53 -1.33 -1.35
N GLN A 10 10.66 -1.87 -0.90
CA GLN A 10 11.06 -3.26 -1.16
C GLN A 10 10.05 -4.27 -0.59
N GLN A 11 9.55 -4.04 0.63
CA GLN A 11 8.53 -4.90 1.25
C GLN A 11 7.21 -4.83 0.48
N LEU A 12 6.81 -3.64 0.03
CA LEU A 12 5.61 -3.47 -0.79
C LEU A 12 5.74 -4.21 -2.14
N GLU A 13 6.87 -4.04 -2.82
CA GLU A 13 7.11 -4.72 -4.10
C GLU A 13 7.17 -6.25 -3.92
N THR A 14 7.86 -6.74 -2.89
CA THR A 14 7.94 -8.17 -2.57
C THR A 14 6.55 -8.76 -2.29
N ALA A 15 5.74 -8.07 -1.47
CA ALA A 15 4.39 -8.51 -1.16
C ALA A 15 3.45 -8.47 -2.38
N SER A 16 3.74 -7.61 -3.35
CA SER A 16 2.91 -7.51 -4.56
C SER A 16 2.98 -8.74 -5.46
N GLY A 17 4.11 -9.45 -5.46
CA GLY A 17 4.37 -10.50 -6.45
C GLY A 17 4.38 -10.00 -7.89
N LEU A 18 4.35 -8.68 -8.12
CA LEU A 18 4.37 -8.04 -9.42
C LEU A 18 5.80 -7.65 -9.77
N ASN A 19 6.25 -8.05 -10.96
CA ASN A 19 7.55 -7.60 -11.47
C ASN A 19 7.48 -6.11 -11.80
N ASN A 20 8.53 -5.34 -11.49
CA ASN A 20 8.68 -3.93 -11.83
C ASN A 20 7.46 -3.07 -11.43
N LEU A 21 6.91 -3.29 -10.23
CA LEU A 21 5.86 -2.42 -9.72
C LEU A 21 6.47 -1.05 -9.36
N ILE A 22 7.64 -1.08 -8.74
CA ILE A 22 8.42 0.10 -8.39
C ILE A 22 9.68 0.10 -9.23
N ILE A 23 9.93 1.21 -9.91
CA ILE A 23 11.08 1.37 -10.80
C ILE A 23 11.91 2.52 -10.27
N LEU A 24 13.20 2.27 -10.08
CA LEU A 24 14.15 3.35 -9.83
C LEU A 24 14.48 4.02 -11.17
N ASP A 25 14.09 5.27 -11.29
CA ASP A 25 14.41 6.14 -12.42
C ASP A 25 15.43 7.20 -11.99
N SER A 26 16.52 7.34 -12.73
CA SER A 26 17.62 8.23 -12.35
C SER A 26 17.27 9.71 -12.47
N ALA A 27 16.25 10.07 -13.24
CA ALA A 27 15.82 11.46 -13.44
C ALA A 27 14.67 11.86 -12.51
N ASN A 28 13.78 10.92 -12.17
CA ASN A 28 12.52 11.18 -11.47
C ASN A 28 12.42 10.46 -10.10
N GLY A 29 13.40 9.65 -9.73
CA GLY A 29 13.39 8.89 -8.48
C GLY A 29 12.55 7.61 -8.58
N LEU A 30 11.78 7.29 -7.55
CA LEU A 30 10.93 6.09 -7.57
C LEU A 30 9.65 6.33 -8.38
N THR A 31 9.45 5.49 -9.40
CA THR A 31 8.26 5.51 -10.27
C THR A 31 7.38 4.31 -9.97
N LEU A 32 6.08 4.55 -9.74
CA LEU A 32 5.07 3.51 -9.59
C LEU A 32 4.43 3.19 -10.95
N ARG A 33 4.53 1.93 -11.39
CA ARG A 33 3.97 1.48 -12.66
C ARG A 33 2.47 1.16 -12.53
N LEU A 34 1.61 2.15 -12.79
CA LEU A 34 0.14 1.99 -12.69
C LEU A 34 -0.44 0.90 -13.59
N SER A 35 0.18 0.63 -14.74
CA SER A 35 -0.18 -0.47 -15.64
C SER A 35 0.10 -1.87 -15.06
N ALA A 36 0.91 -1.98 -14.00
CA ALA A 36 1.06 -3.24 -13.26
C ALA A 36 -0.09 -3.48 -12.27
N LEU A 37 -0.71 -2.41 -11.77
CA LEU A 37 -1.84 -2.48 -10.84
C LEU A 37 -3.16 -2.67 -11.59
N THR A 38 -3.30 -2.08 -12.76
CA THR A 38 -4.52 -2.14 -13.56
C THR A 38 -4.41 -3.20 -14.65
N THR A 39 -5.53 -3.82 -15.02
CA THR A 39 -5.57 -4.86 -16.08
C THR A 39 -5.69 -4.25 -17.49
N ALA A 40 -5.84 -2.94 -17.59
CA ALA A 40 -5.96 -2.21 -18.85
C ALA A 40 -4.62 -1.54 -19.19
N ALA A 41 -4.32 -1.42 -20.48
CA ALA A 41 -3.23 -0.59 -20.94
C ALA A 41 -3.54 0.87 -20.59
N VAL A 42 -2.94 1.39 -19.52
CA VAL A 42 -3.01 2.80 -19.16
C VAL A 42 -2.06 3.57 -20.07
N SER A 43 -2.46 3.77 -21.33
CA SER A 43 -1.70 4.58 -22.27
C SER A 43 -2.06 6.07 -22.18
N THR A 44 -3.18 6.40 -21.54
CA THR A 44 -3.71 7.77 -21.47
C THR A 44 -4.23 8.13 -20.07
N LYS A 45 -4.12 9.41 -19.69
CA LYS A 45 -4.52 9.91 -18.35
C LYS A 45 -6.05 9.99 -18.12
N ASN A 46 -6.84 9.58 -19.12
CA ASN A 46 -8.30 9.61 -19.11
C ASN A 46 -8.92 8.22 -18.88
N ASP A 47 -8.11 7.16 -18.83
CA ASP A 47 -8.61 5.80 -18.65
C ASP A 47 -9.14 5.59 -17.23
N LYS A 48 -10.29 4.91 -17.11
CA LYS A 48 -10.85 4.51 -15.83
C LYS A 48 -9.90 3.53 -15.15
N GLY A 49 -9.30 3.92 -14.04
CA GLY A 49 -8.37 3.04 -13.32
C GLY A 49 -7.90 3.56 -11.97
N VAL A 50 -8.16 4.84 -11.65
CA VAL A 50 -7.69 5.48 -10.40
C VAL A 50 -8.16 4.72 -9.16
N VAL A 51 -9.46 4.42 -9.05
CA VAL A 51 -10.01 3.70 -7.89
C VAL A 51 -9.37 2.31 -7.78
N GLN A 52 -9.25 1.57 -8.88
CA GLN A 52 -8.63 0.24 -8.89
C GLN A 52 -7.14 0.29 -8.52
N ALA A 53 -6.40 1.26 -9.03
CA ALA A 53 -4.98 1.42 -8.74
C ALA A 53 -4.74 1.77 -7.27
N LEU A 54 -5.48 2.76 -6.74
CA LEU A 54 -5.38 3.16 -5.33
C LEU A 54 -5.83 2.05 -4.38
N TYR A 55 -6.94 1.37 -4.71
CA TYR A 55 -7.42 0.21 -3.96
C TYR A 55 -6.36 -0.89 -3.91
N LYS A 56 -5.83 -1.32 -5.06
CA LYS A 56 -4.81 -2.37 -5.11
C LYS A 56 -3.54 -1.97 -4.40
N LEU A 57 -3.05 -0.74 -4.59
CA LEU A 57 -1.85 -0.27 -3.90
C LEU A 57 -2.01 -0.34 -2.38
N ARG A 58 -3.18 0.05 -1.87
CA ARG A 58 -3.51 -0.04 -0.44
C ARG A 58 -3.56 -1.49 0.04
N GLU A 59 -4.18 -2.39 -0.71
CA GLU A 59 -4.24 -3.82 -0.35
C GLU A 59 -2.87 -4.47 -0.34
N LEU A 60 -2.00 -4.10 -1.27
CA LEU A 60 -0.60 -4.54 -1.28
C LEU A 60 0.17 -4.04 -0.06
N ALA A 61 -0.07 -2.80 0.37
CA ALA A 61 0.51 -2.28 1.60
C ALA A 61 0.01 -3.03 2.84
N ALA A 62 -1.27 -3.38 2.90
CA ALA A 62 -1.82 -4.21 3.98
C ALA A 62 -1.18 -5.61 4.01
N LEU A 63 -0.98 -6.24 2.86
CA LEU A 63 -0.29 -7.54 2.75
C LEU A 63 1.19 -7.45 3.17
N ALA A 64 1.89 -6.40 2.72
CA ALA A 64 3.26 -6.12 3.11
C ALA A 64 3.37 -5.92 4.63
N GLN A 65 2.41 -5.21 5.23
CA GLN A 65 2.35 -5.01 6.66
C GLN A 65 2.19 -6.32 7.44
N ILE A 66 1.28 -7.19 7.00
CA ILE A 66 1.10 -8.51 7.62
C ILE A 66 2.42 -9.27 7.61
N THR A 67 3.10 -9.29 6.46
CA THR A 67 4.38 -9.99 6.30
C THR A 67 5.48 -9.38 7.18
N ALA A 68 5.58 -8.06 7.22
CA ALA A 68 6.54 -7.36 8.09
C ALA A 68 6.29 -7.67 9.57
N ASN A 69 5.02 -7.73 9.98
CA ASN A 69 4.61 -7.98 11.36
C ASN A 69 4.81 -9.43 11.83
N GLN A 70 4.95 -10.41 10.93
CA GLN A 70 5.19 -11.80 11.30
C GLN A 70 6.49 -11.98 12.09
N ASN A 71 7.51 -11.18 11.77
CA ASN A 71 8.83 -11.25 12.39
C ASN A 71 9.07 -10.14 13.43
N ALA A 72 8.07 -9.30 13.70
CA ALA A 72 8.16 -8.17 14.64
C ALA A 72 7.65 -8.54 16.03
N VAL A 73 8.26 -7.96 17.07
CA VAL A 73 7.77 -8.05 18.46
C VAL A 73 6.41 -7.37 18.55
N ILE A 74 5.51 -7.87 19.39
CA ILE A 74 4.11 -7.42 19.46
C ILE A 74 3.98 -5.89 19.60
N GLY A 75 4.79 -5.26 20.45
CA GLY A 75 4.82 -3.80 20.65
C GLY A 75 5.64 -2.99 19.63
N GLU A 76 6.06 -3.61 18.53
CA GLU A 76 6.76 -2.95 17.42
C GLU A 76 6.01 -3.16 16.09
N ARG A 77 4.82 -3.76 16.14
CA ARG A 77 4.06 -4.09 14.94
C ARG A 77 3.50 -2.83 14.30
N LEU A 78 3.66 -2.74 12.99
CA LEU A 78 3.05 -1.71 12.16
C LEU A 78 1.51 -1.83 12.20
N ALA A 79 0.84 -0.69 12.17
CA ALA A 79 -0.62 -0.56 12.22
C ALA A 79 -1.19 0.37 11.14
N ALA A 80 -0.36 0.93 10.27
CA ALA A 80 -0.75 1.91 9.25
C ALA A 80 -1.76 1.36 8.21
N PHE A 81 -1.65 0.08 7.86
CA PHE A 81 -2.47 -0.57 6.84
C PHE A 81 -3.17 -1.83 7.40
N PRO A 82 -4.22 -1.68 8.22
CA PRO A 82 -5.00 -2.83 8.70
C PRO A 82 -5.61 -3.62 7.52
N GLN A 83 -6.04 -4.86 7.70
CA GLN A 83 -6.74 -5.56 6.63
C GLN A 83 -8.04 -4.84 6.25
N SER A 84 -8.39 -4.91 4.97
CA SER A 84 -9.67 -4.40 4.48
C SER A 84 -10.83 -5.23 5.05
N SER A 85 -11.99 -4.59 5.18
CA SER A 85 -13.24 -5.26 5.52
C SER A 85 -14.09 -5.38 4.27
N THR A 86 -14.72 -6.55 4.12
CA THR A 86 -15.56 -6.90 2.99
C THR A 86 -17.00 -7.07 3.49
N GLY A 87 -17.92 -6.29 2.93
CA GLY A 87 -19.34 -6.34 3.28
C GLY A 87 -20.10 -7.44 2.54
N THR A 88 -21.41 -7.51 2.79
CA THR A 88 -22.31 -8.44 2.09
C THR A 88 -22.48 -8.05 0.62
N ALA A 89 -22.64 -9.04 -0.25
CA ALA A 89 -22.95 -8.81 -1.65
C ALA A 89 -24.36 -8.20 -1.81
N VAL A 90 -24.45 -7.08 -2.54
CA VAL A 90 -25.70 -6.41 -2.89
C VAL A 90 -25.64 -6.04 -4.37
N ASN A 91 -26.69 -6.39 -5.13
CA ASN A 91 -26.80 -6.11 -6.57
C ASN A 91 -25.62 -6.59 -7.42
N GLY A 92 -25.04 -7.75 -7.09
CA GLY A 92 -23.89 -8.31 -7.82
C GLY A 92 -22.54 -7.64 -7.51
N TYR A 93 -22.49 -6.74 -6.53
CA TYR A 93 -21.26 -6.09 -6.07
C TYR A 93 -21.00 -6.37 -4.60
N VAL A 94 -19.72 -6.40 -4.25
CA VAL A 94 -19.26 -6.49 -2.86
C VAL A 94 -18.55 -5.19 -2.52
N LEU A 95 -18.99 -4.54 -1.45
CA LEU A 95 -18.34 -3.34 -0.94
C LEU A 95 -17.12 -3.75 -0.11
N THR A 96 -15.97 -3.17 -0.43
CA THR A 96 -14.74 -3.35 0.34
C THR A 96 -14.26 -1.99 0.83
N SER A 97 -13.92 -1.91 2.11
CA SER A 97 -13.41 -0.69 2.74
C SER A 97 -12.07 -0.97 3.41
N GLY A 98 -11.11 -0.08 3.20
CA GLY A 98 -9.80 -0.12 3.84
C GLY A 98 -9.41 1.26 4.34
N LEU A 99 -8.68 1.31 5.45
CA LEU A 99 -8.18 2.54 6.07
C LEU A 99 -6.67 2.67 5.86
N ILE A 100 -6.16 3.90 5.86
CA ILE A 100 -4.74 4.21 6.02
C ILE A 100 -4.64 5.05 7.30
N ILE A 101 -3.89 4.56 8.28
CA ILE A 101 -3.71 5.20 9.58
C ILE A 101 -2.34 5.87 9.60
N THR A 102 -2.35 7.20 9.71
CA THR A 102 -1.13 8.02 9.70
C THR A 102 -1.00 8.80 10.99
N LYS A 103 0.24 9.18 11.32
CA LYS A 103 0.56 10.16 12.36
C LYS A 103 1.21 11.37 11.72
N THR A 104 0.75 12.57 12.10
CA THR A 104 1.33 13.84 11.66
C THR A 104 2.20 14.38 12.78
N PRO A 105 3.52 14.55 12.59
CA PRO A 105 4.37 15.13 13.61
C PRO A 105 3.99 16.59 13.88
N LEU A 106 4.03 17.02 15.15
CA LEU A 106 3.70 18.41 15.53
C LEU A 106 4.77 19.43 15.13
N GLN A 107 6.00 18.98 14.85
CA GLN A 107 7.18 19.83 14.69
C GLN A 107 7.88 19.66 13.33
N THR A 108 7.44 18.72 12.49
CA THR A 108 8.03 18.47 11.17
C THR A 108 6.94 18.31 10.12
N ASN A 109 7.25 18.66 8.87
CA ASN A 109 6.37 18.40 7.74
C ASN A 109 6.38 16.90 7.39
N GLY A 110 5.22 16.32 7.07
CA GLY A 110 5.07 14.96 6.58
C GLY A 110 4.01 14.13 7.28
N ILE A 111 3.82 12.91 6.79
CA ILE A 111 3.00 11.87 7.43
C ILE A 111 3.87 10.63 7.64
N LEU A 112 3.65 9.92 8.74
CA LEU A 112 4.31 8.66 9.05
C LEU A 112 3.28 7.55 9.27
N GLY A 113 3.69 6.30 9.07
CA GLY A 113 2.88 5.15 9.47
C GLY A 113 2.60 5.10 10.98
N ALA A 114 1.38 4.66 11.34
CA ALA A 114 1.05 4.28 12.70
C ALA A 114 1.71 2.94 13.07
N ASN A 115 2.20 2.84 14.30
CA ASN A 115 2.76 1.61 14.89
C ASN A 115 2.00 1.33 16.20
N ASN A 116 1.90 0.07 16.59
CA ASN A 116 1.34 -0.36 17.88
C ASN A 116 2.33 -0.18 19.02
#